data_AF-A0A3D8YH84-F1
#
_entry.id   AF-A0A3D8YH84-F1
#
_cell.length_a   1.000
_cell.length_b   1.000
_cell.length_c   1.000
_cell.angle_alpha   90.00
_cell.angle_beta   90.00
_cell.angle_gamma   90.00
#
_symmetry.space_group_name_H-M   'P 1'
#
loop_
_entity.id
_entity.type
_entity.pdbx_description
1 polymer ?
#
loop_
_entity_poly.entity_id
_entity_poly.type
_entity_poly.pdbx_seq_one_letter_code
_entity_poly.pdbx_strand_id
1 'polypeptide(L)'
;MSAEKYLSMTHEKIYKRKDGSQVKISVWLYVHENKSNWGYLIFLQEPNSDRWLDPFSDRGYISRVIKPKFPSGPYSDTFDNYVTREEILKAKLELWQKIKPA
;
A
#
# COMPACT_ATOMS: atom_id res chain seq x y z
N MET A 1 27.62 -13.60 17.87
CA MET A 1 26.67 -12.55 17.46
C MET A 1 25.41 -13.26 16.96
N SER A 2 24.36 -13.32 17.79
CA SER A 2 23.08 -13.85 17.34
C SER A 2 22.44 -12.84 16.41
N ALA A 3 22.00 -13.29 15.24
CA ALA A 3 21.06 -12.54 14.42
C ALA A 3 19.77 -12.41 15.23
N GLU A 4 19.66 -11.35 16.03
CA GLU A 4 18.37 -10.92 16.55
C GLU A 4 17.46 -10.75 15.34
N LYS A 5 16.40 -11.54 15.36
CA LYS A 5 15.34 -11.55 14.37
C LYS A 5 14.74 -10.14 14.36
N TYR A 6 15.24 -9.28 13.46
CA TYR A 6 14.63 -7.98 13.20
C TYR A 6 13.17 -8.26 12.84
N LEU A 7 12.27 -8.08 13.81
CA LEU A 7 10.84 -7.96 13.56
C LEU A 7 10.72 -6.94 12.44
N SER A 8 10.34 -7.37 11.24
CA SER A 8 10.31 -6.45 10.11
C SER A 8 9.38 -5.33 10.49
N MET A 9 9.91 -4.11 10.57
CA MET A 9 9.11 -2.90 10.80
C MET A 9 8.20 -2.57 9.63
N THR A 10 8.06 -3.50 8.69
CA THR A 10 7.24 -3.45 7.49
C THR A 10 6.27 -4.63 7.48
N HIS A 11 5.10 -4.44 6.86
CA HIS A 11 4.11 -5.47 6.60
C HIS A 11 3.47 -5.22 5.25
N GLU A 12 3.26 -6.28 4.48
CA GLU A 12 2.55 -6.20 3.20
C GLU A 12 1.22 -6.93 3.28
N LYS A 13 0.20 -6.34 2.66
CA LYS A 13 -1.11 -6.95 2.53
C LYS A 13 -1.67 -6.77 1.13
N ILE A 14 -2.11 -7.88 0.53
CA ILE A 14 -2.69 -7.90 -0.81
C ILE A 14 -4.21 -8.10 -0.70
N TYR A 15 -4.94 -7.25 -1.42
CA TYR A 15 -6.39 -7.31 -1.58
C TYR A 15 -6.71 -7.63 -3.05
N LYS A 16 -7.57 -8.63 -3.28
CA LYS A 16 -8.10 -8.95 -4.60
C LYS A 16 -9.41 -8.18 -4.84
N ARG A 17 -9.56 -7.58 -6.01
CA ARG A 17 -10.75 -6.83 -6.43
C ARG A 17 -11.67 -7.71 -7.28
N LYS A 18 -12.92 -7.27 -7.44
CA LYS A 18 -13.96 -8.03 -8.17
C LYS A 18 -13.66 -8.14 -9.67
N ASP A 19 -12.97 -7.14 -10.23
CA ASP A 19 -12.54 -7.10 -11.63
C ASP A 19 -11.29 -7.95 -11.92
N GLY A 20 -10.75 -8.64 -10.89
CA GLY A 20 -9.54 -9.45 -11.00
C GLY A 20 -8.24 -8.69 -10.78
N SER A 21 -8.29 -7.37 -10.60
CA SER A 21 -7.12 -6.58 -10.20
C SER A 21 -6.71 -6.87 -8.75
N GLN A 22 -5.48 -6.53 -8.40
CA GLN A 22 -4.98 -6.65 -7.04
C GLN A 22 -4.36 -5.35 -6.56
N VAL A 23 -4.46 -5.12 -5.26
CA VAL A 23 -3.89 -3.96 -4.59
C VAL A 23 -3.03 -4.44 -3.43
N LYS A 24 -1.75 -4.06 -3.44
CA LYS A 24 -0.83 -4.36 -2.35
C LYS A 24 -0.56 -3.10 -1.55
N ILE A 25 -0.80 -3.18 -0.24
CA ILE A 25 -0.47 -2.13 0.72
C ILE A 25 0.78 -2.59 1.47
N SER A 26 1.88 -1.86 1.33
CA SER A 26 3.09 -2.04 2.14
C SER A 26 3.12 -0.96 3.19
N VAL A 27 3.03 -1.31 4.46
CA VAL A 27 3.05 -0.37 5.60
C VAL A 27 4.34 -0.53 6.39
N TRP A 28 4.84 0.55 6.97
CA TRP A 28 5.93 0.49 7.93
C TRP A 28 5.74 1.48 9.07
N LEU A 29 6.27 1.11 10.23
CA LEU A 29 6.41 1.97 11.39
C LEU A 29 7.89 2.36 11.51
N TYR A 30 8.19 3.62 11.79
CA TYR A 30 9.54 4.05 12.13
C TYR A 30 9.51 5.09 13.24
N VAL A 31 10.57 5.13 14.05
CA VAL A 31 10.71 6.07 15.16
C VAL A 31 11.80 7.08 14.81
N HIS A 32 11.47 8.37 14.90
CA HIS A 32 12.41 9.46 14.70
C HIS A 32 12.17 10.52 15.78
N GLU A 33 13.22 10.97 16.48
CA GLU A 33 13.11 11.96 17.57
C GLU A 33 12.02 11.63 18.61
N ASN A 34 11.97 10.36 19.06
CA ASN A 34 10.95 9.85 19.99
C ASN A 34 9.50 9.96 19.51
N LYS A 35 9.28 10.19 18.20
CA LYS A 35 7.95 10.20 17.57
C LYS A 35 7.78 8.97 16.69
N SER A 36 6.65 8.30 16.84
CA SER A 36 6.23 7.19 15.99
C SER A 36 5.59 7.71 14.72
N ASN A 37 6.10 7.28 13.57
CA ASN A 37 5.62 7.69 12.25
C ASN A 37 5.24 6.46 11.42
N TRP A 38 4.11 6.54 10.74
CA TRP A 38 3.62 5.49 9.87
C TRP A 38 3.81 5.88 8.41
N GLY A 39 4.51 5.06 7.65
CA GLY A 39 4.54 5.14 6.20
C GLY A 39 3.73 4.03 5.55
N TYR A 40 3.28 4.27 4.32
CA TYR A 40 2.68 3.23 3.51
C TYR A 40 2.86 3.51 2.01
N LEU A 41 2.90 2.45 1.22
CA LEU A 41 2.89 2.45 -0.23
C LEU A 41 1.78 1.56 -0.73
N ILE A 42 1.30 1.90 -1.93
CA ILE A 42 0.23 1.20 -2.60
C ILE A 42 0.72 0.82 -3.98
N PHE A 43 0.59 -0.45 -4.30
CA PHE A 43 0.94 -1.00 -5.60
C PHE A 43 -0.32 -1.59 -6.20
N LEU A 44 -0.45 -1.44 -7.51
CA LEU A 44 -1.59 -1.96 -8.28
C LEU A 44 -1.12 -3.05 -9.22
N GLN A 45 -1.90 -4.09 -9.39
CA GLN A 45 -1.65 -5.13 -10.37
C GLN A 45 -2.92 -5.35 -11.18
N GLU A 46 -2.80 -5.16 -12.49
CA GLU A 46 -3.90 -5.38 -13.43
C GLU A 46 -4.30 -6.85 -13.51
N PRO A 47 -5.55 -7.15 -13.93
CA PRO A 47 -5.96 -8.52 -14.20
C PRO A 47 -5.00 -9.18 -15.20
N ASN A 48 -4.55 -10.39 -14.88
CA ASN A 48 -3.61 -11.18 -15.71
C ASN A 48 -2.22 -10.56 -15.91
N SER A 49 -1.85 -9.52 -15.15
CA SER A 49 -0.51 -8.97 -15.15
C SER A 49 0.32 -9.59 -14.04
N ASP A 50 1.55 -10.03 -14.34
CA ASP A 50 2.52 -10.44 -13.32
C ASP A 50 3.27 -9.25 -12.70
N ARG A 51 3.08 -8.05 -13.28
CA ARG A 51 3.76 -6.82 -12.85
C ARG A 51 2.91 -6.00 -11.89
N TRP A 52 3.55 -5.55 -10.81
CA TRP A 52 3.06 -4.50 -9.93
C TRP A 52 3.45 -3.11 -10.46
N LEU A 53 2.49 -2.21 -10.53
CA LEU A 53 2.68 -0.79 -10.80
C LEU A 53 3.17 -0.12 -9.51
N ASP A 54 4.38 0.39 -9.56
CA ASP A 54 5.07 1.04 -8.44
C ASP A 54 4.78 2.55 -8.41
N PRO A 55 4.50 3.13 -7.23
CA PRO A 55 4.08 4.53 -7.12
C PRO A 55 5.17 5.56 -7.46
N PHE A 56 6.44 5.16 -7.50
CA PHE A 56 7.58 6.07 -7.72
C PHE A 56 8.11 6.03 -9.16
N SER A 57 8.10 4.85 -9.76
CA SER A 57 8.76 4.58 -11.04
C SER A 57 7.78 4.42 -12.20
N ASP A 58 6.51 4.12 -11.90
CA ASP A 58 5.53 3.81 -12.93
C ASP A 58 4.76 5.04 -13.38
N ARG A 59 5.03 5.49 -14.61
CA ARG A 59 4.28 6.59 -15.25
C ARG A 59 2.78 6.27 -15.35
N GLY A 60 2.42 4.99 -15.46
CA GLY A 60 1.04 4.49 -15.45
C GLY A 60 0.35 4.79 -14.11
N TYR A 61 1.02 4.52 -12.99
CA TYR A 61 0.53 4.85 -11.65
C TYR A 61 0.29 6.37 -11.49
N ILE A 62 1.27 7.20 -11.88
CA ILE A 62 1.16 8.66 -11.77
C ILE A 62 -0.04 9.18 -12.60
N SER A 63 -0.20 8.68 -13.83
CA SER A 63 -1.26 9.13 -14.74
C SER A 63 -2.67 8.67 -14.35
N ARG A 64 -2.79 7.55 -13.65
CA ARG A 64 -4.08 6.95 -13.27
C ARG A 64 -4.52 7.30 -11.86
N VAL A 65 -3.57 7.47 -10.94
CA VAL A 65 -3.86 7.57 -9.50
C VAL A 65 -3.61 8.97 -8.94
N ILE A 66 -2.56 9.67 -9.41
CA ILE A 66 -2.12 10.96 -8.83
C ILE A 66 -2.67 12.16 -9.62
N LYS A 67 -2.70 12.08 -10.96
CA LYS A 67 -3.20 13.16 -11.84
C LYS A 67 -4.09 12.56 -12.94
N PRO A 68 -5.35 12.20 -12.65
CA PRO A 68 -6.26 11.71 -13.68
C PRO A 68 -6.46 12.81 -14.73
N LYS A 69 -5.87 12.62 -15.93
CA LYS A 69 -5.91 13.62 -17.01
C LYS A 69 -7.25 13.64 -17.78
N PHE A 70 -8.21 12.77 -17.45
CA PHE A 70 -9.48 12.65 -18.17
C PHE A 70 -10.67 12.95 -17.25
N PRO A 71 -11.37 14.08 -17.44
CA PRO A 71 -12.58 14.43 -16.69
C PRO A 71 -13.87 13.77 -17.23
N SER A 72 -13.82 13.00 -18.32
CA SER A 72 -15.02 12.55 -19.05
C SER A 72 -15.01 11.05 -19.33
N GLY A 73 -15.60 10.29 -18.40
CA GLY A 73 -15.90 8.85 -18.45
C GLY A 73 -16.24 8.35 -17.04
N PRO A 74 -17.21 7.44 -16.83
CA PRO A 74 -17.88 7.21 -15.54
C PRO A 74 -17.02 6.64 -14.39
N TYR A 75 -15.71 6.44 -14.60
CA TYR A 75 -14.78 5.96 -13.59
C TYR A 75 -13.58 6.91 -13.55
N SER A 76 -13.75 8.05 -12.86
CA SER A 76 -12.60 8.87 -12.49
C SER A 76 -11.86 8.15 -11.37
N ASP A 77 -10.83 7.38 -11.74
CA ASP A 77 -9.91 6.69 -10.85
C ASP A 77 -9.20 7.67 -9.91
N THR A 78 -9.71 7.82 -8.70
CA THR A 78 -9.02 8.52 -7.61
C THR A 78 -8.26 7.50 -6.76
N PHE A 79 -7.25 7.96 -6.03
CA PHE A 79 -6.52 7.13 -5.06
C PHE A 79 -7.46 6.40 -4.08
N ASP A 80 -8.51 7.08 -3.62
CA ASP A 80 -9.53 6.52 -2.73
C ASP A 80 -10.40 5.41 -3.39
N ASN A 81 -10.42 5.33 -4.73
CA ASN A 81 -11.16 4.28 -5.44
C ASN A 81 -10.42 2.93 -5.47
N TYR A 82 -9.09 2.97 -5.40
CA TYR A 82 -8.28 1.74 -5.45
C TYR A 82 -8.09 1.10 -4.08
N VAL A 83 -8.13 1.90 -3.02
CA VAL A 83 -7.85 1.45 -1.67
C VAL A 83 -8.64 2.27 -0.65
N THR A 84 -9.27 1.59 0.31
CA THR A 84 -10.01 2.31 1.35
C THR A 84 -9.12 2.63 2.57
N ARG A 85 -9.53 3.63 3.35
CA ARG A 85 -8.84 3.98 4.61
C ARG A 85 -8.85 2.81 5.59
N GLU A 86 -9.92 2.03 5.61
CA GLU A 86 -10.06 0.82 6.43
C GLU A 86 -9.05 -0.25 6.04
N GLU A 87 -8.76 -0.42 4.75
CA GLU A 87 -7.79 -1.39 4.27
C GLU A 87 -6.35 -1.04 4.70
N ILE A 88 -6.01 0.26 4.65
CA ILE A 88 -4.74 0.78 5.15
C ILE A 88 -4.67 0.62 6.67
N LEU A 89 -5.72 1.01 7.40
CA LEU A 89 -5.76 0.87 8.85
C LEU A 89 -5.61 -0.61 9.27
N LYS A 90 -6.29 -1.52 8.57
CA LYS A 90 -6.17 -2.96 8.83
C LYS A 90 -4.75 -3.46 8.63
N ALA A 91 -4.06 -3.04 7.55
CA ALA A 91 -2.65 -3.38 7.35
C ALA A 91 -1.75 -2.82 8.47
N LYS A 92 -1.99 -1.57 8.92
CA LYS A 92 -1.26 -0.97 10.05
C LYS A 92 -1.49 -1.73 11.36
N LEU A 93 -2.74 -2.09 11.66
CA LEU A 93 -3.07 -2.86 12.85
C LEU A 93 -2.44 -4.24 12.81
N GLU A 94 -2.43 -4.91 11.66
CA GLU A 94 -1.72 -6.19 11.50
C GLU A 94 -0.22 -6.06 11.73
N LEU A 95 0.43 -4.99 11.24
CA LEU A 95 1.82 -4.69 11.58
C LEU A 95 1.98 -4.48 13.09
N TRP A 96 1.12 -3.66 13.69
CA TRP A 96 1.16 -3.39 15.13
C TRP A 96 1.04 -4.67 15.96
N GLN A 97 0.12 -5.57 15.61
CA GLN A 97 -0.01 -6.86 16.32
C GLN A 97 1.27 -7.71 16.26
N LYS A 98 2.07 -7.58 15.18
CA LYS A 98 3.33 -8.29 15.04
C LYS A 98 4.46 -7.67 15.88
N ILE A 99 4.51 -6.34 15.97
CA ILE A 99 5.65 -5.61 16.53
C ILE A 99 5.39 -5.01 17.92
N LYS A 100 4.13 -5.02 18.39
CA LYS A 100 3.80 -4.50 19.72
C LYS A 100 4.58 -5.27 20.78
N PRO A 101 5.07 -4.60 21.83
CA PRO A 101 5.61 -5.28 23.00
C PRO A 101 4.57 -6.21 23.63
N ALA A 102 5.05 -7.31 24.22
CA ALA A 102 4.22 -8.26 24.97
C ALA A 102 3.68 -7.64 26.26
#